data_AF-A0A535FC78-F1
#
_entry.id   AF-A0A535FC78-F1
#
_cell.length_a   1.000
_cell.length_b   1.000
_cell.length_c   1.000
_cell.angle_alpha   90.00
_cell.angle_beta   90.00
_cell.angle_gamma   90.00
#
_symmetry.space_group_name_H-M   'P 1'
#
loop_
_entity.id
_entity.type
_entity.pdbx_description
1 polymer ?
#
loop_
_entity_poly.entity_id
_entity_poly.type
_entity_poly.pdbx_seq_one_letter_code
_entity_poly.pdbx_strand_id
1 'polypeptide(L)'
;MIYEKAEKPAELNLAYYADIDMGINNLVALTSNKPGFVPVVVNERPVKSTNQWYNKRRAALQKQLTAKGPPSAWSVLRTSRTAVSSIICIPPVA
;
A
#
# COMPACT_ATOMS: atom_id res chain seq x y z
N MET A 1 -31.06 -4.57 5.51
CA MET A 1 -31.72 -4.52 4.19
C MET A 1 -30.64 -4.62 3.14
N ILE A 2 -30.68 -5.66 2.31
CA ILE A 2 -29.79 -5.82 1.14
C ILE A 2 -30.67 -5.51 -0.07
N TYR A 3 -30.26 -4.54 -0.87
CA TYR A 3 -30.97 -4.15 -2.08
C TYR A 3 -30.25 -4.75 -3.28
N GLU A 4 -30.97 -5.55 -4.05
CA GLU A 4 -30.51 -6.05 -5.33
C GLU A 4 -30.80 -5.01 -6.40
N LYS A 5 -29.78 -4.66 -7.19
CA LYS A 5 -29.88 -3.68 -8.26
C LYS A 5 -29.77 -4.43 -9.59
N ALA A 6 -30.81 -4.36 -10.42
CA ALA A 6 -30.77 -4.94 -11.75
C ALA A 6 -29.65 -4.32 -12.59
N GLU A 7 -28.77 -5.16 -13.12
CA GLU A 7 -27.70 -4.73 -14.01
C GLU A 7 -28.30 -4.33 -15.36
N LYS A 8 -28.13 -3.06 -15.74
CA LYS A 8 -28.45 -2.62 -17.10
C LYS A 8 -27.27 -2.93 -18.00
N PRO A 9 -27.47 -3.65 -19.11
CA PRO A 9 -26.41 -3.83 -20.10
C PRO A 9 -26.01 -2.44 -20.61
N ALA A 10 -24.74 -2.09 -20.44
CA ALA A 10 -24.19 -0.88 -21.02
C ALA A 10 -23.98 -1.10 -22.53
N GLU A 11 -24.30 -0.10 -23.34
CA GLU A 11 -23.83 -0.06 -24.73
C GLU A 11 -22.30 0.06 -24.70
N LEU A 12 -21.62 -1.07 -24.86
CA LEU A 12 -20.17 -1.17 -24.86
C LEU A 12 -19.67 -1.13 -26.30
N ASN A 13 -18.75 -0.21 -26.59
CA ASN A 13 -17.99 -0.25 -27.83
C ASN A 13 -16.72 -1.06 -27.60
N LEU A 14 -16.63 -2.23 -28.24
CA LEU A 14 -15.52 -3.17 -28.10
C LEU A 14 -14.19 -2.65 -28.67
N ALA A 15 -14.19 -1.55 -29.43
CA ALA A 15 -12.96 -0.91 -29.91
C ALA A 15 -12.28 -0.07 -28.82
N TYR A 16 -13.00 0.28 -27.74
CA TYR A 16 -12.44 1.05 -26.64
C TYR A 16 -11.96 0.14 -25.51
N TYR A 17 -10.73 0.37 -25.09
CA TYR A 17 -10.07 -0.33 -24.00
C TYR A 17 -9.65 0.70 -22.95
N ALA A 18 -9.74 0.28 -21.69
CA ALA A 18 -9.21 1.00 -20.55
C ALA A 18 -8.30 0.05 -19.77
N ASP A 19 -7.15 0.57 -19.35
CA ASP A 19 -6.14 -0.18 -18.62
C ASP A 19 -5.94 0.39 -17.21
N ILE A 20 -5.70 -0.49 -16.25
CA ILE A 20 -5.51 -0.18 -14.84
C ILE A 20 -4.15 -0.72 -14.41
N ASP A 21 -3.18 0.18 -14.26
CA ASP A 21 -1.84 -0.18 -13.83
C ASP A 21 -1.65 0.14 -12.35
N MET A 22 -1.32 -0.87 -11.55
CA MET A 22 -0.97 -0.71 -10.13
C MET A 22 0.56 -0.73 -10.01
N GLY A 23 1.17 0.45 -9.82
CA GLY A 23 2.61 0.57 -9.72
C GLY A 23 3.12 0.74 -8.29
N ILE A 24 4.45 0.89 -8.17
CA ILE A 24 5.14 1.07 -6.88
C ILE A 24 5.11 2.55 -6.45
N ASN A 25 5.17 3.46 -7.42
CA ASN A 25 5.26 4.92 -7.24
C ASN A 25 3.97 5.66 -7.59
N ASN A 26 2.90 4.93 -7.87
CA ASN A 26 1.55 5.42 -8.13
C ASN A 26 0.60 4.34 -7.63
N LEU A 27 -0.46 4.74 -6.92
CA LEU A 27 -1.41 3.76 -6.37
C LEU A 27 -2.15 3.05 -7.50
N VAL A 28 -2.59 3.84 -8.48
CA VAL A 28 -3.25 3.37 -9.70
C VAL A 28 -2.99 4.39 -10.81
N ALA A 29 -2.67 3.93 -12.02
CA ALA A 29 -2.78 4.69 -13.25
C ALA A 29 -3.93 4.13 -14.11
N LEU A 30 -4.79 5.03 -14.58
CA LEU A 30 -5.90 4.73 -15.46
C LEU A 30 -5.63 5.32 -16.83
N THR A 31 -5.64 4.48 -17.85
CA THR A 31 -5.43 4.91 -19.25
C THR A 31 -6.55 4.37 -20.15
N SER A 32 -6.85 5.03 -21.27
CA SER A 32 -7.81 4.55 -22.25
C SER A 32 -7.49 5.08 -23.64
N ASN A 33 -7.84 4.31 -24.67
CA ASN A 33 -7.73 4.72 -26.07
C ASN A 33 -8.94 5.55 -26.56
N LYS A 34 -9.90 5.86 -25.68
CA LYS A 34 -11.06 6.67 -26.02
C LYS A 34 -10.65 8.14 -26.29
N PRO A 35 -11.02 8.73 -27.44
CA PRO A 35 -10.73 10.13 -27.72
C PRO A 35 -11.26 11.07 -26.63
N GLY A 36 -10.43 12.01 -26.19
CA GLY A 36 -10.77 12.97 -25.13
C GLY A 36 -10.67 12.41 -23.70
N PHE A 37 -10.24 11.16 -23.52
CA PHE A 37 -9.90 10.65 -22.19
C PHE A 37 -8.56 11.23 -21.72
N VAL A 38 -8.54 11.76 -20.49
CA VAL A 38 -7.31 12.22 -19.85
C VAL A 38 -6.84 11.13 -18.88
N PRO A 39 -5.65 10.55 -19.06
CA PRO A 39 -5.09 9.59 -18.13
C PRO A 39 -5.04 10.13 -16.69
N VAL A 40 -5.45 9.31 -15.73
CA VAL A 40 -5.49 9.68 -14.31
C VAL A 40 -4.46 8.87 -13.54
N VAL A 41 -3.60 9.54 -12.80
CA VAL A 41 -2.64 8.90 -11.89
C VAL A 41 -3.03 9.24 -10.46
N VAL A 42 -3.37 8.21 -9.68
CA VAL A 42 -3.68 8.32 -8.26
C VAL A 42 -2.39 8.16 -7.47
N ASN A 43 -2.11 9.16 -6.63
CA ASN A 43 -0.91 9.22 -5.81
C ASN A 43 -0.96 8.22 -4.63
N GLU A 44 0.13 7.50 -4.41
CA GLU A 44 0.39 6.48 -3.39
C GLU A 44 0.80 7.05 -2.04
N ARG A 45 1.16 8.34 -1.97
CA ARG A 45 1.59 9.02 -0.73
C ARG A 45 0.67 8.79 0.48
N PRO A 46 -0.67 8.77 0.36
CA PRO A 46 -1.56 8.48 1.49
C PRO A 46 -1.40 7.05 2.06
N VAL A 47 -1.14 6.07 1.20
CA VAL A 47 -0.89 4.68 1.62
C VAL A 47 0.46 4.58 2.31
N LYS A 48 1.48 5.25 1.77
CA LYS A 48 2.82 5.30 2.37
C LYS A 48 2.83 5.99 3.73
N SER A 49 2.09 7.09 3.90
CA SER A 49 1.97 7.79 5.19
C SER A 49 1.26 6.91 6.24
N THR A 50 0.25 6.15 5.84
CA THR A 50 -0.44 5.17 6.69
C THR A 50 0.52 4.05 7.12
N ASN A 51 1.32 3.50 6.20
CA ASN A 51 2.34 2.50 6.52
C ASN A 51 3.42 3.06 7.48
N GLN A 52 3.82 4.32 7.29
CA GLN A 52 4.77 4.98 8.19
C GLN A 52 4.19 5.14 9.60
N TRP A 53 2.93 5.60 9.71
CA TRP A 53 2.22 5.70 10.99
C TRP A 53 2.13 4.34 11.69
N TYR A 54 1.78 3.29 10.95
CA TYR A 54 1.72 1.93 11.47
C TYR A 54 3.08 1.47 12.00
N ASN A 55 4.17 1.66 11.25
CA ASN A 55 5.52 1.30 11.68
C ASN A 55 5.95 2.05 12.95
N LYS A 56 5.61 3.34 13.08
CA LYS A 56 5.85 4.13 14.31
C LYS A 56 5.09 3.57 15.51
N ARG A 57 3.80 3.27 15.32
CA ARG A 57 2.95 2.72 16.40
C ARG A 57 3.41 1.32 16.82
N ARG A 58 3.78 0.47 15.86
CA ARG A 58 4.34 -0.86 16.11
C ARG A 58 5.65 -0.77 16.90
N ALA A 59 6.55 0.14 16.53
CA ALA A 59 7.81 0.34 17.24
C ALA A 59 7.60 0.80 18.70
N ALA A 60 6.64 1.69 18.95
CA ALA A 60 6.31 2.14 20.30
C ALA A 60 5.76 1.00 21.17
N LEU A 61 4.84 0.20 20.64
CA LEU A 61 4.30 -0.97 21.35
C LEU A 61 5.37 -2.04 21.57
N GLN A 62 6.20 -2.31 20.56
CA GLN A 62 7.30 -3.25 20.69
C GLN A 62 8.26 -2.80 21.79
N LYS A 63 8.63 -1.51 21.86
CA LYS A 63 9.49 -0.98 22.92
C LYS A 63 8.91 -1.24 24.33
N GLN A 64 7.60 -1.08 24.50
CA GLN A 64 6.93 -1.36 25.77
C GLN A 64 6.91 -2.85 26.11
N LEU A 65 6.80 -3.72 25.10
CA LEU A 65 6.83 -5.18 25.28
C LEU A 65 8.26 -5.68 25.56
N THR A 66 9.27 -5.20 24.84
CA THR A 66 10.66 -5.64 25.01
C THR A 66 11.27 -5.20 26.33
N ALA A 67 10.75 -4.14 26.95
CA ALA A 67 11.08 -3.77 28.33
C ALA A 67 10.76 -4.88 29.35
N LYS A 68 9.99 -5.92 28.95
CA LYS A 68 9.64 -7.09 29.77
C LYS A 68 10.30 -8.41 29.30
N GLY A 69 11.17 -8.38 28.27
CA GLY A 69 11.90 -9.56 27.75
C GLY A 69 12.17 -9.50 26.24
N PRO A 70 13.17 -10.21 25.70
CA PRO A 70 13.56 -10.09 24.29
C PRO A 70 12.44 -10.57 23.35
N PRO A 71 12.32 -9.98 22.14
CA PRO A 71 11.31 -10.41 21.17
C PRO A 71 11.63 -11.84 20.71
N SER A 72 10.62 -12.66 20.51
CA SER A 72 10.79 -14.01 19.93
C SER A 72 11.58 -13.93 18.61
N ALA A 73 12.49 -14.87 18.35
CA ALA A 73 13.30 -14.89 17.13
C ALA A 73 12.46 -14.78 15.83
N TRP A 74 11.22 -15.27 15.86
CA TRP A 74 10.25 -15.19 14.76
C TRP A 74 9.68 -13.79 14.48
N SER A 75 9.65 -12.88 15.46
CA SER A 75 9.15 -11.51 15.24
C SER A 75 10.16 -10.62 14.52
N VAL A 76 11.46 -10.93 14.65
CA VAL A 76 12.54 -10.23 13.94
C VAL A 76 12.53 -10.59 12.44
N LEU A 77 12.27 -11.86 12.12
CA LEU A 77 12.28 -12.37 10.74
C LEU A 77 11.11 -11.91 9.86
N ARG A 78 10.04 -11.32 10.41
CA ARG A 78 8.83 -10.96 9.63
C ARG A 78 8.78 -9.50 9.16
N THR A 79 9.77 -8.69 9.53
CA THR A 79 9.89 -7.29 9.07
C THR A 79 10.44 -7.20 7.63
N SER A 80 10.91 -8.31 7.05
CA SER A 80 11.60 -8.36 5.76
C SER A 80 10.72 -8.60 4.52
N ARG A 81 9.38 -8.61 4.62
CA ARG A 81 8.50 -8.79 3.44
C ARG A 81 7.65 -7.59 3.03
N THR A 82 7.70 -6.46 3.75
CA THR A 82 7.04 -5.22 3.28
C THR A 82 7.72 -3.97 3.85
N ALA A 83 9.03 -3.85 3.63
CA ALA A 83 9.74 -2.58 3.77
C ALA A 83 11.12 -2.73 3.12
N VAL A 84 11.22 -2.41 1.83
CA VAL A 84 12.48 -1.87 1.34
C VAL A 84 12.69 -0.57 2.11
N SER A 85 13.84 -0.45 2.76
CA SER A 85 14.34 0.69 3.52
C SER A 85 13.83 0.86 4.97
N SER A 86 14.47 0.12 5.86
CA SER A 86 15.10 0.73 7.03
C SER A 86 16.24 -0.17 7.52
N ILE A 87 17.39 0.01 6.88
CA ILE A 87 18.69 -0.43 7.41
C ILE A 87 18.85 0.25 8.78
N ILE A 88 18.86 -0.60 9.79
CA ILE A 88 19.60 -0.54 11.05
C ILE A 88 20.52 0.70 11.15
N CYS A 89 20.15 1.66 12.00
CA CYS A 89 21.11 2.57 12.62
C CYS A 89 21.16 2.21 14.12
N ILE A 90 22.09 1.31 14.46
CA ILE A 90 22.56 1.13 15.84
C ILE A 90 23.77 2.08 15.95
N PRO A 91 23.81 3.03 16.90
CA PRO A 91 25.02 3.82 17.12
C PRO A 91 26.15 2.88 17.58
N PRO A 92 27.39 3.04 17.08
CA PRO A 92 28.52 2.28 17.57
C PRO A 92 28.76 2.63 19.04
N VAL A 93 28.91 1.60 19.87
CA VAL A 93 29.40 1.74 21.24
C VAL A 93 30.93 1.67 21.18
N ALA A 94 31.58 2.82 21.27
CA ALA A 94 32.92 3.04 21.79
C ALA A 94 33.11 4.54 22.03
#